data_AF-Q82GA7-F1
#
_entry.id   AF-Q82GA7-F1
#
_cell.length_a   1.000
_cell.length_b   1.000
_cell.length_c   1.000
_cell.angle_alpha   90.00
_cell.angle_beta   90.00
_cell.angle_gamma   90.00
#
_symmetry.space_group_name_H-M   'P 1'
#
loop_
_entity.id
_entity.type
_entity.pdbx_description
1 polymer ?
#
loop_
_entity_poly.entity_id
_entity_poly.type
_entity_poly.pdbx_seq_one_letter_code
_entity_poly.pdbx_strand_id
1 'polypeptide(L)'
;MGECCCYGGEPSHPRGPRNVSTERPHSVSVAGVVVDDQGRALLIQRRDNGHWEPPGGILEREETIPEALQREVLEETGVKIALPATLTGVYKNMTGLIVSLVFRCEAADGTPTTGDETRALRWATREEVSELADEAYAIRVIDALDAAVPPAIRAHDGVKLV
;
A
#
# COMPACT_ATOMS: atom_id res chain seq x y z
N MET A 1 11.48 -23.07 60.70
CA MET A 1 12.39 -22.84 59.56
C MET A 1 11.60 -22.04 58.54
N GLY A 2 11.65 -20.73 58.68
CA GLY A 2 11.04 -19.77 57.77
C GLY A 2 12.09 -19.17 56.84
N GLU A 3 11.61 -18.24 56.01
CA GLU A 3 12.30 -17.45 54.98
C GLU A 3 12.29 -18.07 53.57
N CYS A 4 11.29 -17.66 52.78
CA CYS A 4 11.47 -17.45 51.34
C CYS A 4 11.26 -15.96 51.09
N CYS A 5 12.33 -15.32 50.64
CA CYS A 5 12.47 -13.88 50.48
C CYS A 5 11.56 -13.30 49.40
N CYS A 6 11.03 -12.11 49.69
CA CYS A 6 10.51 -11.17 48.71
C CYS A 6 11.63 -10.72 47.75
N TYR A 7 11.38 -10.78 46.44
CA TYR A 7 11.94 -9.89 45.43
C TYR A 7 10.73 -9.34 44.69
N GLY A 8 10.40 -8.04 44.71
CA GLY A 8 11.27 -6.89 44.54
C GLY A 8 11.02 -6.35 43.14
N GLY A 9 10.19 -5.30 43.02
CA GLY A 9 9.69 -4.76 41.76
C GLY A 9 10.80 -4.37 40.77
N GLU A 10 10.55 -4.61 39.48
CA GLU A 10 11.44 -4.18 38.42
C GLU A 10 11.49 -2.65 38.34
N PRO A 11 12.68 -2.04 38.25
CA PRO A 11 12.80 -0.60 38.08
C PRO A 11 12.35 -0.20 36.67
N SER A 12 11.41 0.73 36.61
CA SER A 12 11.05 1.48 35.41
C SER A 12 12.31 2.12 34.82
N HIS A 13 12.78 1.59 33.68
CA HIS A 13 13.87 2.21 32.95
C HIS A 13 13.44 3.65 32.55
N PRO A 14 14.18 4.69 32.98
CA PRO A 14 13.92 6.03 32.47
C PRO A 14 14.24 6.01 30.98
N ARG A 15 13.23 6.23 30.12
CA ARG A 15 13.46 6.45 28.69
C ARG A 15 14.29 7.72 28.57
N GLY A 16 15.59 7.55 28.28
CA GLY A 16 16.48 8.66 27.99
C GLY A 16 15.91 9.53 26.86
N PRO A 17 16.38 10.78 26.73
CA PRO A 17 15.90 11.69 25.69
C PRO A 17 16.03 11.00 24.32
N ARG A 18 14.89 10.85 23.62
CA ARG A 18 14.88 10.35 22.25
C ARG A 18 15.73 11.31 21.43
N ASN A 19 16.89 10.85 20.98
CA ASN A 19 17.71 11.57 20.03
C ASN A 19 16.86 11.73 18.76
N VAL A 20 16.32 12.93 18.51
CA VAL A 20 15.52 13.18 17.32
C VAL A 20 16.50 13.26 16.16
N SER A 21 16.65 12.13 15.47
CA SER A 21 17.33 12.04 14.19
C SER A 21 16.85 13.17 13.26
N THR A 22 17.79 13.89 12.66
CA THR A 22 17.52 14.91 11.63
C THR A 22 17.22 14.29 10.26
N GLU A 23 17.35 12.97 10.12
CA GLU A 23 17.05 12.26 8.88
C GLU A 23 15.54 12.04 8.73
N ARG A 24 15.04 12.26 7.51
CA ARG A 24 13.64 12.01 7.17
C ARG A 24 13.34 10.51 7.32
N PRO A 25 12.40 10.10 8.19
CA PRO A 25 12.05 8.70 8.34
C PRO A 25 11.39 8.19 7.07
N HIS A 26 11.39 6.87 6.91
CA HIS A 26 10.62 6.22 5.86
C HIS A 26 9.12 6.33 6.17
N SER A 27 8.32 6.55 5.12
CA SER A 27 6.87 6.40 5.21
C SER A 27 6.46 5.01 4.70
N VAL A 28 5.35 4.49 5.21
CA VAL A 28 4.75 3.24 4.70
C VAL A 28 3.45 3.58 4.00
N SER A 29 3.19 2.95 2.87
CA SER A 29 1.95 3.10 2.11
C SER A 29 1.31 1.74 1.84
N VAL A 30 0.02 1.73 1.56
CA VAL A 30 -0.70 0.58 1.02
C VAL A 30 -1.20 0.90 -0.39
N ALA A 31 -1.36 -0.12 -1.24
CA ALA A 31 -2.08 0.01 -2.50
C ALA A 31 -2.89 -1.26 -2.79
N GLY A 32 -4.08 -1.08 -3.34
CA GLY A 32 -5.02 -2.16 -3.66
C GLY A 32 -5.17 -2.36 -5.17
N VAL A 33 -4.69 -3.48 -5.68
CA VAL A 33 -4.97 -3.92 -7.05
C VAL A 33 -6.28 -4.70 -7.02
N VAL A 34 -7.38 -4.00 -7.24
CA VAL A 34 -8.72 -4.60 -7.34
C VAL A 34 -8.86 -5.25 -8.71
N VAL A 35 -9.20 -6.54 -8.73
CA VAL A 35 -9.34 -7.33 -9.96
C VAL A 35 -10.80 -7.68 -10.20
N ASP A 36 -11.26 -7.52 -11.44
CA ASP A 36 -12.61 -7.93 -11.87
C ASP A 36 -12.65 -9.40 -12.35
N ASP A 37 -13.84 -9.86 -12.73
CA ASP A 37 -14.08 -11.21 -13.26
C ASP A 37 -13.41 -11.46 -14.62
N GLN A 38 -12.97 -10.41 -15.31
CA GLN A 38 -12.24 -10.46 -16.58
C GLN A 38 -10.72 -10.42 -16.38
N GLY A 39 -10.23 -10.37 -15.14
CA GLY A 39 -8.80 -10.31 -14.83
C GLY A 39 -8.17 -8.94 -15.10
N ARG A 40 -8.96 -7.87 -15.19
CA ARG A 40 -8.48 -6.49 -15.33
C ARG A 40 -8.28 -5.85 -13.97
N ALA A 41 -7.32 -4.95 -13.86
CA ALA A 41 -7.07 -4.16 -12.66
C ALA A 41 -7.79 -2.81 -12.73
N LEU A 42 -8.39 -2.37 -11.61
CA LEU A 42 -8.89 -1.00 -11.48
C LEU A 42 -7.73 -0.05 -11.19
N LEU A 43 -7.50 0.91 -12.09
CA LEU A 43 -6.54 1.99 -11.92
C LEU A 43 -7.26 3.32 -11.67
N ILE A 44 -6.59 4.18 -10.93
CA ILE A 44 -6.94 5.58 -10.76
C ILE A 44 -6.01 6.45 -11.60
N GLN A 45 -6.53 7.54 -12.16
CA GLN A 45 -5.72 8.62 -12.67
C GLN A 45 -5.70 9.75 -11.65
N ARG A 46 -4.53 10.06 -11.09
CA ARG A 46 -4.41 11.12 -10.10
C ARG A 46 -4.77 12.49 -10.69
N ARG A 47 -5.43 13.33 -9.91
CA ARG A 47 -5.82 14.69 -10.33
C ARG A 47 -4.66 15.67 -10.41
N ASP A 48 -3.63 15.49 -9.58
CA ASP A 48 -2.51 16.42 -9.42
C ASP A 48 -1.46 16.33 -10.54
N ASN A 49 -1.15 15.12 -10.99
CA ASN A 49 -0.09 14.87 -11.98
C ASN A 49 -0.57 14.09 -13.22
N GLY A 50 -1.76 13.48 -13.18
CA GLY A 50 -2.32 12.72 -14.30
C GLY A 50 -1.75 11.31 -14.49
N HIS A 51 -0.91 10.82 -13.56
CA HIS A 51 -0.34 9.48 -13.60
C HIS A 51 -1.40 8.43 -13.27
N TRP A 52 -1.26 7.27 -13.89
CA TRP A 52 -2.08 6.09 -13.60
C TRP A 52 -1.38 5.20 -12.58
N GLU A 53 -2.12 4.81 -11.54
CA GLU A 53 -1.62 3.96 -10.46
C GLU A 53 -2.75 3.12 -9.84
N PRO A 54 -2.46 2.02 -9.13
CA PRO A 54 -3.46 1.39 -8.28
C PRO A 54 -3.85 2.35 -7.14
N PRO A 55 -5.12 2.33 -6.68
CA PRO A 55 -5.55 3.15 -5.56
C PRO A 55 -4.75 2.83 -4.29
N GLY A 56 -4.45 3.84 -3.49
CA GLY A 56 -3.62 3.68 -2.31
C GLY A 56 -3.02 4.98 -1.77
N GLY A 57 -2.56 4.91 -0.53
CA GLY A 57 -2.01 6.07 0.18
C GLY A 57 -1.14 5.69 1.37
N ILE A 58 -0.65 6.71 2.06
CA ILE A 58 0.21 6.56 3.24
C ILE A 58 -0.64 6.10 4.42
N LEU A 59 -0.10 5.17 5.23
CA LEU A 59 -0.79 4.76 6.46
C LEU A 59 -0.92 5.94 7.43
N GLU A 60 -2.10 6.08 7.99
CA GLU A 60 -2.36 6.93 9.15
C GLU A 60 -1.87 6.28 10.46
N ARG A 61 -1.78 7.08 11.52
CA ARG A 61 -1.15 6.66 12.78
C ARG A 61 -1.93 5.61 13.55
N GLU A 62 -3.26 5.62 13.43
CA GLU A 62 -4.18 4.87 14.29
C GLU A 62 -4.93 3.78 13.53
N GLU A 63 -4.55 3.49 12.29
CA GLU A 63 -5.15 2.44 11.47
C GLU A 63 -4.21 1.24 11.29
N THR A 64 -4.82 0.07 11.12
CA THR A 64 -4.15 -1.15 10.68
C THR A 64 -3.98 -1.15 9.16
N ILE A 65 -3.09 -2.01 8.65
CA ILE A 65 -2.86 -2.16 7.20
C ILE A 65 -4.16 -2.47 6.42
N PRO A 66 -5.03 -3.41 6.87
CA PRO A 66 -6.29 -3.67 6.18
C PRO A 66 -7.29 -2.51 6.24
N GLU A 67 -7.33 -1.76 7.35
CA GLU A 67 -8.18 -0.57 7.48
C GLU A 67 -7.75 0.51 6.49
N ALA A 68 -6.44 0.79 6.42
CA ALA A 68 -5.86 1.71 5.43
C ALA A 68 -6.21 1.29 4.01
N LEU A 69 -6.03 0.00 3.70
CA LEU A 69 -6.28 -0.54 2.36
C LEU A 69 -7.76 -0.39 1.95
N GLN A 70 -8.70 -0.66 2.88
CA GLN A 70 -10.12 -0.49 2.62
C GLN A 70 -10.52 0.98 2.48
N ARG A 71 -9.96 1.86 3.32
CA ARG A 71 -10.20 3.32 3.28
C ARG A 71 -9.77 3.91 1.94
N GLU A 72 -8.51 3.71 1.56
CA GLU A 72 -7.95 4.27 0.32
C GLU A 72 -8.72 3.82 -0.92
N VAL A 73 -8.97 2.51 -1.06
CA VAL A 73 -9.72 1.99 -2.22
C VAL A 73 -11.15 2.54 -2.25
N LEU A 74 -11.81 2.63 -1.10
CA LEU A 74 -13.17 3.17 -1.04
C LEU A 74 -13.22 4.66 -1.38
N GLU A 75 -12.31 5.46 -0.83
CA GLU A 75 -12.27 6.91 -1.03
C GLU A 75 -11.96 7.29 -2.49
N GLU A 76 -11.01 6.59 -3.11
CA GLU A 76 -10.56 6.93 -4.46
C GLU A 76 -11.45 6.35 -5.56
N THR A 77 -12.06 5.18 -5.31
CA THR A 77 -12.78 4.44 -6.37
C THR A 77 -14.24 4.12 -6.05
N GLY A 78 -14.73 4.36 -4.83
CA GLY A 78 -16.08 3.98 -4.40
C GLY A 78 -16.31 2.46 -4.31
N VAL A 79 -15.25 1.65 -4.43
CA VAL A 79 -15.34 0.18 -4.41
C VAL A 79 -14.98 -0.34 -3.01
N LYS A 80 -15.75 -1.31 -2.53
CA LYS A 80 -15.42 -2.07 -1.33
C LYS A 80 -14.68 -3.34 -1.73
N ILE A 81 -13.62 -3.67 -1.00
CA ILE A 81 -12.83 -4.89 -1.22
C ILE A 81 -13.13 -5.96 -0.17
N ALA A 82 -13.04 -7.21 -0.58
CA ALA A 82 -13.09 -8.35 0.34
C ALA A 82 -11.76 -8.52 1.09
N LEU A 83 -11.84 -9.00 2.33
CA LEU A 83 -10.68 -9.41 3.14
C LEU A 83 -10.77 -10.93 3.46
N PRO A 84 -9.63 -11.63 3.61
CA PRO A 84 -8.26 -11.09 3.54
C PRO A 84 -7.80 -10.80 2.10
N ALA A 85 -7.13 -9.66 1.91
CA ALA A 85 -6.42 -9.36 0.69
C ALA A 85 -5.06 -10.10 0.65
N THR A 86 -4.53 -10.35 -0.54
CA THR A 86 -3.27 -11.09 -0.71
C THR A 86 -2.12 -10.12 -0.94
N LEU A 87 -1.10 -10.12 -0.08
CA LEU A 87 0.13 -9.35 -0.30
C LEU A 87 0.87 -9.91 -1.52
N THR A 88 1.06 -9.10 -2.56
CA THR A 88 1.74 -9.51 -3.80
C THR A 88 3.08 -8.84 -3.98
N GLY A 89 3.36 -7.73 -3.29
CA GLY A 89 4.72 -7.20 -3.25
C GLY A 89 4.98 -6.05 -2.29
N VAL A 90 6.26 -5.77 -2.10
CA VAL A 90 6.81 -4.67 -1.32
C VAL A 90 7.75 -3.86 -2.20
N TYR A 91 7.47 -2.57 -2.35
CA TYR A 91 8.16 -1.69 -3.30
C TYR A 91 8.76 -0.50 -2.57
N LYS A 92 10.07 -0.30 -2.75
CA LYS A 92 10.78 0.82 -2.15
C LYS A 92 10.95 1.96 -3.17
N ASN A 93 10.31 3.10 -2.91
CA ASN A 93 10.62 4.34 -3.59
C ASN A 93 11.87 4.99 -2.95
N MET A 94 12.99 4.98 -3.67
CA MET A 94 14.28 5.48 -3.20
C MET A 94 14.30 7.01 -3.09
N THR A 95 13.57 7.71 -3.96
CA THR A 95 13.52 9.18 -3.98
C THR A 95 12.52 9.72 -2.94
N GLY A 96 11.35 9.10 -2.86
CA GLY A 96 10.26 9.51 -1.95
C GLY A 96 10.40 8.98 -0.53
N LEU A 97 11.34 8.08 -0.26
CA LEU A 97 11.52 7.36 1.00
C LEU A 97 10.28 6.57 1.46
N ILE A 98 9.45 6.10 0.52
CA ILE A 98 8.22 5.35 0.80
C ILE A 98 8.46 3.84 0.61
N VAL A 99 7.94 3.02 1.51
CA VAL A 99 7.79 1.57 1.35
C VAL A 99 6.32 1.26 1.11
N SER A 100 5.97 0.81 -0.09
CA SER A 100 4.59 0.49 -0.48
C SER A 100 4.33 -1.00 -0.36
N LEU A 101 3.32 -1.36 0.43
CA LEU A 101 2.75 -2.70 0.53
C LEU A 101 1.61 -2.82 -0.49
N VAL A 102 1.74 -3.71 -1.46
CA VAL A 102 0.75 -3.86 -2.54
C VAL A 102 -0.01 -5.16 -2.37
N PHE A 103 -1.34 -5.06 -2.40
CA PHE A 103 -2.25 -6.17 -2.22
C PHE A 103 -3.08 -6.41 -3.48
N ARG A 104 -3.26 -7.67 -3.84
CA ARG A 104 -4.32 -8.09 -4.76
C ARG A 104 -5.63 -8.22 -3.97
N CYS A 105 -6.67 -7.56 -4.46
CA CYS A 105 -7.98 -7.47 -3.83
C CYS A 105 -9.08 -7.97 -4.78
N GLU A 106 -10.13 -8.54 -4.21
CA GLU A 106 -11.35 -8.85 -4.92
C GLU A 106 -12.40 -7.78 -4.62
N ALA A 107 -13.10 -7.32 -5.66
CA ALA A 107 -14.23 -6.42 -5.48
C ALA A 107 -15.37 -7.15 -4.76
N ALA A 108 -15.85 -6.59 -3.66
CA ALA A 108 -16.97 -7.13 -2.89
C ALA A 108 -18.29 -6.45 -3.24
N ASP A 109 -18.27 -5.12 -3.43
CA ASP A 109 -19.44 -4.29 -3.66
C ASP A 109 -19.01 -2.89 -4.16
N GLY A 110 -19.97 -2.08 -4.62
CA GLY A 110 -19.74 -0.73 -5.10
C GLY A 110 -19.66 -0.63 -6.62
N THR A 111 -20.00 0.55 -7.14
CA THR A 111 -19.80 0.89 -8.55
C THR A 111 -18.62 1.86 -8.63
N PRO A 112 -17.65 1.66 -9.54
CA PRO A 112 -16.51 2.56 -9.67
C PRO A 112 -16.93 4.02 -9.87
N THR A 113 -16.54 4.89 -8.93
CA THR A 113 -16.77 6.34 -8.97
C THR A 113 -15.53 7.08 -8.49
N THR A 114 -15.21 8.21 -9.09
CA THR A 114 -14.02 9.00 -8.73
C THR A 114 -14.20 9.69 -7.37
N GLY A 115 -13.20 9.60 -6.49
CA GLY A 115 -13.05 10.47 -5.33
C GLY A 115 -12.49 11.87 -5.66
N ASP A 116 -12.24 12.67 -4.62
CA ASP A 116 -11.74 14.05 -4.76
C ASP A 116 -10.35 14.11 -5.42
N GLU A 117 -9.46 13.20 -5.06
CA GLU A 117 -8.08 13.12 -5.59
C GLU A 117 -7.98 12.39 -6.94
N THR A 118 -9.06 11.73 -7.36
CA THR A 118 -9.09 10.90 -8.56
C THR A 118 -9.76 11.63 -9.71
N ARG A 119 -9.06 11.75 -10.84
CA ARG A 119 -9.56 12.38 -12.08
C ARG A 119 -10.38 11.41 -12.92
N ALA A 120 -9.94 10.16 -13.02
CA ALA A 120 -10.56 9.14 -13.84
C ALA A 120 -10.29 7.74 -13.26
N LEU A 121 -11.14 6.79 -13.63
CA LEU A 121 -11.00 5.37 -13.31
C LEU A 121 -10.92 4.57 -14.60
N ARG A 122 -10.14 3.49 -14.59
CA ARG A 122 -10.07 2.56 -15.72
C ARG A 122 -9.85 1.13 -15.25
N TRP A 123 -10.68 0.22 -15.73
CA TRP A 123 -10.35 -1.20 -15.75
C TRP A 123 -9.36 -1.45 -16.89
N ALA A 124 -8.16 -1.91 -16.57
CA ALA A 124 -7.07 -2.10 -17.52
C ALA A 124 -6.60 -3.56 -17.54
N THR A 125 -6.40 -4.12 -18.72
CA THR A 125 -5.69 -5.39 -18.87
C THR A 125 -4.21 -5.22 -18.51
N ARG A 126 -3.51 -6.34 -18.33
CA ARG A 126 -2.06 -6.37 -18.09
C ARG A 126 -1.26 -5.58 -19.15
N GLU A 127 -1.67 -5.67 -20.41
CA GLU A 127 -1.06 -4.97 -21.53
C GLU A 127 -1.33 -3.46 -21.42
N GLU A 128 -2.59 -3.08 -21.21
CA GLU A 128 -2.98 -1.66 -21.08
C GLU A 128 -2.29 -0.98 -19.90
N VAL A 129 -2.09 -1.69 -18.78
CA VAL A 129 -1.34 -1.19 -17.61
C VAL A 129 0.06 -0.71 -18.02
N SER A 130 0.74 -1.47 -18.87
CA SER A 130 2.10 -1.16 -19.32
C SER A 130 2.15 0.06 -20.25
N GLU A 131 1.03 0.41 -20.88
CA GLU A 131 0.89 1.58 -21.75
C GLU A 131 0.47 2.84 -20.99
N LEU A 132 -0.24 2.67 -19.87
CA LEU A 132 -0.86 3.77 -19.12
C LEU A 132 0.02 4.33 -18.01
N ALA A 133 0.74 3.47 -17.31
CA ALA A 133 1.46 3.80 -16.09
C ALA A 133 2.98 3.77 -16.32
N ASP A 134 3.71 4.60 -15.56
CA ASP A 134 5.16 4.48 -15.49
C ASP A 134 5.57 3.10 -14.96
N GLU A 135 6.76 2.64 -15.33
CA GLU A 135 7.28 1.31 -15.00
C GLU A 135 7.16 0.99 -13.50
N ALA A 136 7.47 1.95 -12.63
CA ALA A 136 7.40 1.80 -11.17
C ALA A 136 6.00 1.50 -10.62
N TYR A 137 4.94 1.94 -11.32
CA TYR A 137 3.54 1.70 -10.94
C TYR A 137 2.94 0.54 -11.70
N ALA A 138 3.25 0.42 -12.99
CA ALA A 138 2.82 -0.69 -13.84
C ALA A 138 3.25 -2.04 -13.24
N ILE A 139 4.51 -2.16 -12.80
CA ILE A 139 5.03 -3.41 -12.25
C ILE A 139 4.29 -3.88 -10.99
N ARG A 140 3.80 -2.95 -10.16
CA ARG A 140 3.03 -3.26 -8.95
C ARG A 140 1.74 -3.98 -9.29
N VAL A 141 1.08 -3.49 -10.34
CA VAL A 141 -0.17 -4.05 -10.85
C VAL A 141 0.08 -5.38 -11.55
N ILE A 142 1.12 -5.45 -12.39
CA ILE A 142 1.48 -6.67 -13.12
C ILE A 142 1.84 -7.81 -12.15
N ASP A 143 2.69 -7.56 -11.15
CA ASP A 143 3.03 -8.58 -10.14
C ASP A 143 1.79 -9.06 -9.37
N ALA A 144 0.81 -8.17 -9.15
CA ALA A 144 -0.45 -8.53 -8.52
C ALA A 144 -1.40 -9.33 -9.43
N LEU A 145 -1.48 -8.98 -10.73
CA LEU A 145 -2.26 -9.72 -11.72
C LEU A 145 -1.67 -11.11 -11.98
N ASP A 146 -0.35 -11.21 -12.06
CA ASP A 146 0.39 -12.45 -12.25
C ASP A 146 0.42 -13.32 -10.96
N ALA A 147 -0.18 -12.83 -9.87
CA ALA A 147 -0.23 -13.48 -8.56
C ALA A 147 1.16 -13.94 -8.08
N ALA A 148 2.13 -13.02 -8.09
CA ALA A 148 3.53 -13.31 -7.78
C ALA A 148 3.69 -14.07 -6.43
N VAL A 149 4.29 -15.26 -6.51
CA VAL A 149 4.68 -16.07 -5.35
C VAL A 149 6.17 -16.43 -5.47
N PRO A 150 7.02 -16.11 -4.47
CA PRO A 150 6.71 -15.30 -3.29
C PRO A 150 6.38 -13.83 -3.65
N PRO A 151 5.85 -13.02 -2.71
CA PRO A 151 5.61 -11.60 -2.96
C PRO A 151 6.87 -10.91 -3.50
N ALA A 152 6.69 -10.06 -4.51
CA ALA A 152 7.79 -9.35 -5.13
C ALA A 152 8.45 -8.38 -4.15
N ILE A 153 9.77 -8.22 -4.25
CA ILE A 153 10.52 -7.21 -3.50
C ILE A 153 11.34 -6.42 -4.52
N ARG A 154 11.01 -5.13 -4.68
CA ARG A 154 11.63 -4.28 -5.72
C ARG A 154 11.92 -2.87 -5.19
N ALA A 155 12.81 -2.17 -5.85
CA ALA A 155 13.08 -0.76 -5.62
C ALA A 155 12.91 0.04 -6.91
N HIS A 156 12.59 1.32 -6.78
CA HIS A 156 12.44 2.24 -7.91
C HIS A 156 12.80 3.68 -7.52
N ASP A 157 13.10 4.51 -8.53
CA ASP A 157 13.41 5.94 -8.35
C ASP A 157 12.18 6.85 -8.36
N GLY A 158 11.00 6.28 -8.61
CA GLY A 158 9.72 6.98 -8.75
C GLY A 158 9.11 6.79 -10.14
N VAL A 159 9.93 6.44 -11.13
CA VAL A 159 9.50 6.20 -12.52
C VAL A 159 9.94 4.82 -12.98
N LYS A 160 11.18 4.41 -12.68
CA LYS A 160 11.80 3.17 -13.14
C LYS A 160 12.32 2.31 -12.00
N LEU A 161 12.39 1.00 -12.25
CA LEU A 161 13.04 0.07 -11.34
C LEU A 161 14.55 0.34 -11.25
N VAL A 162 15.14 0.05 -10.08
CA VAL A 162 16.58 0.19 -9.80
C VAL A 162 17.19 -1.10 -9.27
#